data_AF-X1DVY0-F1
#
_entry.id   AF-X1DVY0-F1
#
_cell.length_a   1.000
_cell.length_b   1.000
_cell.length_c   1.000
_cell.angle_alpha   90.00
_cell.angle_beta   90.00
_cell.angle_gamma   90.00
#
_symmetry.space_group_name_H-M   'P 1'
#
loop_
_entity.id
_entity.type
_entity.pdbx_description
1 polymer ?
#
loop_
_entity_poly.entity_id
_entity_poly.type
_entity_poly.pdbx_seq_one_letter_code
_entity_poly.pdbx_strand_id
1 'polypeptide(L)'
;MPIKWSAVKVSEAMDEVEHQVSLAYDFIAEAKTKAGAAKRIPNLPQYMEQRLNRLIDQLNRMDNIKDAIESIRKDIPDGAIEAEQE
;
A
#
# COMPACT_ATOMS: atom_id res chain seq x y z
N MET A 1 -20.15 -19.10 -12.63
CA MET A 1 -21.18 -18.91 -11.60
C MET A 1 -21.41 -17.41 -11.49
N PRO A 2 -22.64 -16.87 -11.59
CA PRO A 2 -22.81 -15.43 -11.49
C PRO A 2 -22.42 -14.99 -10.07
N ILE A 3 -21.44 -14.09 -9.99
CA ILE A 3 -21.07 -13.43 -8.74
C ILE A 3 -22.23 -12.55 -8.27
N LYS A 4 -22.41 -12.41 -6.95
CA LYS A 4 -23.52 -11.67 -6.33
C LYS A 4 -23.18 -10.21 -6.01
N TRP A 5 -22.07 -9.73 -6.55
CA TRP A 5 -21.44 -8.45 -6.27
C TRP A 5 -20.91 -7.91 -7.60
N SER A 6 -20.70 -6.59 -7.70
CA SER A 6 -20.26 -5.97 -8.94
C SER A 6 -18.73 -6.00 -9.07
N ALA A 7 -18.24 -6.72 -10.06
CA ALA A 7 -16.82 -6.75 -10.43
C ALA A 7 -16.33 -5.37 -10.89
N VAL A 8 -17.16 -4.64 -11.66
CA VAL A 8 -16.84 -3.28 -12.11
C VAL A 8 -16.61 -2.35 -10.91
N LYS A 9 -17.54 -2.33 -9.95
CA LYS A 9 -17.41 -1.46 -8.77
C LYS A 9 -16.23 -1.80 -7.89
N VAL A 10 -15.87 -3.08 -7.77
CA VAL A 10 -14.67 -3.50 -7.03
C VAL A 10 -13.41 -3.01 -7.74
N SER A 11 -13.36 -3.12 -9.08
CA SER A 11 -12.23 -2.63 -9.87
C SER A 11 -12.06 -1.11 -9.74
N GLU A 12 -13.15 -0.35 -9.90
CA GLU A 12 -13.14 1.12 -9.77
C GLU A 12 -12.68 1.55 -8.37
N ALA A 13 -13.19 0.89 -7.33
CA ALA A 13 -12.76 1.17 -5.96
C ALA A 13 -11.26 0.89 -5.76
N MET A 14 -10.70 -0.14 -6.40
CA MET A 14 -9.26 -0.41 -6.36
C MET A 14 -8.44 0.64 -7.11
N ASP A 15 -8.95 1.19 -8.20
CA ASP A 15 -8.31 2.31 -8.92
C ASP A 15 -8.23 3.56 -8.04
N GLU A 16 -9.32 3.89 -7.33
CA GLU A 16 -9.34 5.01 -6.39
C GLU A 16 -8.35 4.83 -5.23
N VAL A 17 -8.28 3.63 -4.66
CA VAL A 17 -7.33 3.29 -3.60
C VAL A 17 -5.88 3.38 -4.12
N GLU A 18 -5.60 2.80 -5.28
CA GLU A 18 -4.26 2.86 -5.89
C GLU A 18 -3.81 4.30 -6.19
N HIS A 19 -4.75 5.15 -6.63
CA HIS A 19 -4.49 6.56 -6.84
C HIS A 19 -4.05 7.25 -5.55
N GLN A 20 -4.79 7.07 -4.45
CA GLN A 20 -4.45 7.66 -3.15
C GLN A 20 -3.10 7.15 -2.61
N VAL A 21 -2.83 5.85 -2.76
CA VAL A 21 -1.54 5.25 -2.36
C VAL A 21 -0.39 5.85 -3.16
N SER A 22 -0.61 6.09 -4.45
CA SER A 22 0.40 6.71 -5.32
C SER A 22 0.68 8.16 -4.95
N LEU A 23 -0.35 8.94 -4.57
CA LEU A 23 -0.16 10.29 -4.04
C LEU A 23 0.63 10.30 -2.72
N ALA A 24 0.43 9.30 -1.87
CA ALA A 24 1.15 9.17 -0.60
C ALA A 24 2.60 8.68 -0.74
N TYR A 25 2.97 8.12 -1.90
CA TYR A 25 4.23 7.40 -2.09
C TYR A 25 5.44 8.25 -1.72
N ASP A 26 5.54 9.44 -2.32
CA ASP A 26 6.69 10.33 -2.14
C ASP A 26 6.81 10.83 -0.69
N PHE A 27 5.68 11.11 -0.03
CA PHE A 27 5.66 11.56 1.36
C PHE A 27 6.17 10.49 2.32
N ILE A 28 5.79 9.23 2.12
CA ILE A 28 6.25 8.12 2.95
C ILE A 28 7.72 7.77 2.64
N ALA A 29 8.14 7.87 1.37
CA ALA A 29 9.55 7.73 1.00
C ALA A 29 10.43 8.81 1.67
N GLU A 30 9.95 10.06 1.72
CA GLU A 30 10.62 11.15 2.44
C GLU A 30 10.64 10.88 3.95
N ALA A 31 9.53 10.42 4.54
CA ALA A 31 9.46 10.06 5.96
C ALA A 31 10.47 8.97 6.33
N LYS A 32 10.64 7.94 5.48
CA LYS A 32 11.64 6.89 5.65
C LYS A 32 13.06 7.46 5.63
N THR A 33 13.34 8.38 4.70
CA THR A 33 14.63 9.06 4.63
C THR A 33 14.93 9.86 5.91
N LYS A 34 13.95 10.63 6.40
CA LYS A 34 14.06 11.42 7.64
C LYS A 34 14.23 10.52 8.88
N ALA A 35 13.50 9.41 8.96
CA ALA A 35 13.66 8.43 10.04
C ALA A 35 15.05 7.77 10.01
N GLY A 36 15.57 7.46 8.83
CA GLY A 36 16.94 6.97 8.65
C GLY A 36 18.01 7.97 9.09
N ALA A 37 17.79 9.27 8.82
CA ALA A 37 18.67 10.33 9.31
C ALA A 37 18.63 10.46 10.84
N ALA A 38 17.47 10.29 11.47
CA ALA A 38 17.32 10.34 12.93
C ALA A 38 18.17 9.26 13.65
N LYS A 39 18.46 8.13 13.01
CA LYS A 39 19.37 7.11 13.57
C LYS A 39 20.81 7.60 13.76
N ARG A 40 21.20 8.68 13.07
CA ARG A 40 22.57 9.23 13.10
C ARG A 40 22.74 10.30 14.19
N ILE A 41 21.72 10.54 15.02
CA ILE A 41 21.82 11.47 16.14
C ILE A 41 22.91 10.98 17.11
N PRO A 42 23.90 11.82 17.47
CA PRO A 42 24.94 11.43 18.41
C PRO A 42 24.38 11.02 19.77
N ASN A 43 25.00 10.00 20.39
CA ASN A 43 24.60 9.46 21.69
C ASN A 43 23.14 8.97 21.75
N LEU A 44 22.56 8.56 20.61
CA LEU A 44 21.22 8.00 20.58
C LEU A 44 21.15 6.72 21.43
N PRO A 45 20.27 6.66 22.44
CA PRO A 45 20.11 5.45 23.24
C PRO A 45 19.63 4.27 22.39
N GLN A 46 20.09 3.06 22.71
CA GLN A 46 19.75 1.85 21.96
C GLN A 46 18.23 1.62 21.86
N TYR A 47 17.47 1.92 22.91
CA TYR A 47 16.00 1.75 22.88
C TYR A 47 15.33 2.70 21.87
N MET A 48 15.91 3.87 21.60
CA MET A 48 15.42 4.80 20.59
C MET A 48 15.77 4.31 19.19
N GLU A 49 16.98 3.77 19.00
CA GLU A 49 17.36 3.16 17.72
C GLU A 49 16.41 2.00 17.35
N GLN A 50 16.08 1.13 18.31
CA GLN A 50 15.12 0.05 18.10
C GLN A 50 13.72 0.56 17.71
N ARG A 51 13.26 1.65 18.33
CA ARG A 51 11.99 2.30 17.97
C ARG A 51 12.03 2.89 16.56
N LEU A 52 13.14 3.51 16.16
CA LEU A 52 13.32 4.01 14.80
C LEU A 52 13.36 2.88 13.77
N ASN A 53 14.02 1.75 14.06
CA ASN A 53 14.00 0.58 13.18
C ASN A 53 12.58 0.08 12.97
N ARG A 54 11.80 -0.07 14.05
CA ARG A 54 10.40 -0.48 13.96
C ARG A 54 9.55 0.48 13.14
N LEU A 55 9.76 1.80 13.28
CA LEU A 55 9.07 2.80 12.48
C LEU A 55 9.43 2.67 10.98
N ILE A 56 10.71 2.51 10.66
CA ILE A 56 11.18 2.31 9.28
C ILE A 56 10.56 1.05 8.67
N ASP A 57 10.50 -0.05 9.43
CA ASP A 57 9.85 -1.29 8.98
C ASP A 57 8.36 -1.10 8.71
N GLN A 58 7.68 -0.28 9.51
CA GLN A 58 6.27 0.07 9.25
C GLN A 58 6.11 0.91 7.99
N LEU A 59 7.01 1.86 7.73
CA LEU A 59 6.99 2.68 6.50
C LEU A 59 7.27 1.83 5.25
N ASN A 60 8.15 0.83 5.35
CA ASN A 60 8.43 -0.12 4.26
C ASN A 60 7.21 -0.94 3.86
N ARG A 61 6.21 -1.12 4.74
CA ARG A 61 4.99 -1.87 4.41
C ARG A 61 4.14 -1.20 3.34
N MET A 62 4.35 0.09 3.06
CA MET A 62 3.63 0.77 1.99
C MET A 62 3.93 0.13 0.62
N ASP A 63 5.12 -0.44 0.44
CA ASP A 63 5.49 -1.12 -0.80
C ASP A 63 4.55 -2.31 -1.08
N ASN A 64 4.05 -2.98 -0.04
CA ASN A 64 3.15 -4.14 -0.17
C ASN A 64 1.69 -3.75 -0.47
N ILE A 65 1.32 -2.47 -0.36
CA ILE A 65 -0.08 -2.06 -0.55
C ILE A 65 -0.49 -2.22 -2.02
N LYS A 66 0.41 -1.92 -2.96
CA LYS A 66 0.15 -2.13 -4.40
C LYS A 66 -0.05 -3.60 -4.73
N ASP A 67 0.78 -4.48 -4.17
CA ASP A 67 0.63 -5.93 -4.35
C ASP A 67 -0.71 -6.45 -3.81
N ALA A 68 -1.17 -5.90 -2.68
CA ALA A 68 -2.46 -6.25 -2.11
C ALA A 68 -3.63 -5.80 -3.00
N ILE A 69 -3.55 -4.60 -3.58
CA ILE A 69 -4.54 -4.08 -4.54
C ILE A 69 -4.56 -4.97 -5.79
N GLU A 70 -3.40 -5.32 -6.32
CA GLU A 70 -3.27 -6.20 -7.48
C GLU A 70 -3.84 -7.60 -7.19
N SER A 71 -3.60 -8.14 -6.00
CA SER A 71 -4.16 -9.43 -5.58
C SER A 71 -5.69 -9.41 -5.57
N ILE A 72 -6.30 -8.33 -5.07
CA ILE A 72 -7.77 -8.16 -5.11
C ILE A 72 -8.29 -8.17 -6.55
N ARG A 73 -7.60 -7.49 -7.47
CA ARG A 73 -7.99 -7.49 -8.90
C ARG A 73 -7.88 -8.89 -9.52
N LYS A 74 -6.83 -9.65 -9.16
CA LYS A 74 -6.63 -11.04 -9.64
C LYS A 74 -7.68 -12.01 -9.13
N ASP A 75 -8.32 -11.71 -7.99
CA ASP A 75 -9.39 -12.53 -7.43
C ASP A 75 -10.76 -12.25 -8.11
N ILE A 76 -10.86 -11.24 -8.97
CA ILE A 76 -12.04 -11.03 -9.82
C ILE A 76 -12.06 -12.13 -10.91
N PRO A 77 -13.16 -12.91 -11.04
CA PRO A 77 -13.22 -13.95 -12.05
C PRO A 77 -13.11 -13.39 -13.47
N ASP A 78 -12.36 -14.09 -14.33
CA ASP A 78 -12.24 -13.76 -15.75
C ASP A 78 -13.63 -13.64 -16.41
N GLY A 79 -13.83 -12.61 -17.23
CA GLY A 79 -15.09 -12.36 -17.92
C GLY A 79 -16.19 -11.71 -17.05
N ALA A 80 -15.98 -11.55 -15.74
CA ALA A 80 -17.00 -10.98 -14.85
C ALA A 80 -17.22 -9.49 -15.06
N ILE A 81 -16.17 -8.75 -15.45
CA ILE A 81 -16.28 -7.32 -15.75
C ILE A 81 -17.02 -7.13 -17.08
N GLU A 82 -16.62 -7.89 -18.11
CA GLU A 82 -17.23 -7.85 -19.44
C GLU A 82 -18.70 -8.24 -19.40
N ALA A 83 -19.04 -9.29 -18.65
CA ALA A 83 -20.43 -9.76 -18.49
C ALA A 83 -21.34 -8.78 -17.73
N GLU A 84 -20.80 -7.83 -16.97
CA GLU A 84 -21.57 -6.76 -16.33
C GLU A 84 -21.77 -5.54 -17.24
N GLN A 85 -20.98 -5.40 -18.31
CA GLN A 85 -21.01 -4.25 -19.22
C GLN A 85 -21.77 -4.52 -20.53
N GLU A 86 -22.08 -5.79 -20.85
CA GLU A 86 -23.05 -6.21 -21.89
C GLU A 86 -24.51 -6.04 -21.45
#